data_AF-A0A2V7X773-F1
#
_entry.id   AF-A0A2V7X773-F1
#
_cell.length_a   1.000
_cell.length_b   1.000
_cell.length_c   1.000
_cell.angle_alpha   90.00
_cell.angle_beta   90.00
_cell.angle_gamma   90.00
#
_symmetry.space_group_name_H-M   'P 1'
#
loop_
_entity.id
_entity.type
_entity.pdbx_description
1 polymer ?
#
loop_
_entity_poly.entity_id
_entity_poly.type
_entity_poly.pdbx_seq_one_letter_code
_entity_poly.pdbx_strand_id
1 'polypeptide(L)'
;RAAALLIRQALEEAVDAYWTARQVPLDSVSTQTQLVCLRMMTPAGTLPAQLHEAWGALSRACHHHPYELAPTAGELATWIEVVEEFGAPSKSS
;
A
#
# COMPACT_ATOMS: atom_id res chain seq x y z
N ARG A 1 -4.27 15.48 3.30
CA ARG A 1 -2.95 15.26 3.94
C ARG A 1 -3.06 14.33 5.15
N ALA A 2 -3.77 14.68 6.22
CA ALA A 2 -3.99 13.76 7.35
C ALA A 2 -4.60 12.41 6.90
N ALA A 3 -5.64 12.43 6.07
CA ALA A 3 -6.20 11.22 5.48
C ALA A 3 -5.18 10.41 4.66
N ALA A 4 -4.40 11.05 3.79
CA ALA A 4 -3.35 10.38 3.00
C ALA A 4 -2.26 9.77 3.89
N LEU A 5 -1.87 10.44 4.98
CA LEU A 5 -0.94 9.88 5.97
C LEU A 5 -1.52 8.63 6.64
N LEU A 6 -2.79 8.68 7.08
CA LEU A 6 -3.45 7.55 7.73
C LEU A 6 -3.57 6.35 6.77
N ILE A 7 -3.97 6.58 5.52
CA ILE A 7 -4.07 5.51 4.51
C ILE A 7 -2.68 4.92 4.22
N ARG A 8 -1.63 5.76 4.13
CA ARG A 8 -0.25 5.27 3.97
C ARG A 8 0.18 4.38 5.13
N GLN A 9 -0.10 4.77 6.38
CA GLN A 9 0.21 3.95 7.55
C GLN A 9 -0.56 2.63 7.54
N ALA A 10 -1.86 2.65 7.24
CA ALA A 10 -2.65 1.43 7.14
C ALA A 10 -2.12 0.48 6.06
N LEU A 11 -1.68 1.01 4.91
CA LEU A 11 -1.02 0.21 3.86
C LEU A 11 0.28 -0.40 4.37
N GLU A 12 1.16 0.39 4.98
CA GLU A 12 2.44 -0.06 5.53
C GLU A 12 2.25 -1.19 6.55
N GLU A 13 1.34 -1.00 7.51
CA GLU A 13 0.98 -2.01 8.52
C GLU A 13 0.43 -3.30 7.89
N ALA A 14 -0.41 -3.18 6.85
CA ALA A 14 -0.96 -4.35 6.16
C ALA A 14 0.13 -5.15 5.44
N VAL A 15 1.13 -4.47 4.83
CA VAL A 15 2.25 -5.14 4.16
C VAL A 15 3.15 -5.84 5.17
N ASP A 16 3.46 -5.20 6.30
CA ASP A 16 4.22 -5.83 7.39
C ASP A 16 3.49 -7.07 7.94
N ALA A 17 2.17 -6.96 8.13
CA ALA A 17 1.34 -8.09 8.58
C ALA A 17 1.32 -9.24 7.56
N TYR A 18 1.28 -8.94 6.25
CA TYR A 18 1.33 -9.93 5.19
C TYR A 18 2.61 -10.79 5.25
N TRP A 19 3.76 -10.15 5.46
CA TRP A 19 5.05 -10.87 5.54
C TRP A 19 5.20 -11.62 6.86
N THR A 20 4.76 -11.02 7.96
CA THR A 20 4.73 -11.65 9.28
C THR A 20 3.91 -12.95 9.25
N ALA A 21 2.72 -12.92 8.64
CA ALA A 21 1.85 -14.10 8.51
C ALA A 21 2.49 -15.22 7.67
N ARG A 22 3.39 -14.89 6.74
CA ARG A 22 4.11 -15.84 5.89
C ARG A 22 5.47 -16.25 6.45
N GLN A 23 5.87 -15.70 7.60
CA GLN A 23 7.17 -15.93 8.22
C GLN A 23 8.35 -15.60 7.28
N VAL A 24 8.17 -14.61 6.40
CA VAL A 24 9.23 -14.10 5.53
C VAL A 24 9.82 -12.85 6.18
N PRO A 25 11.14 -12.79 6.44
CA PRO A 25 11.76 -11.70 7.21
C PRO A 25 11.99 -10.44 6.36
N LEU A 26 10.90 -9.88 5.82
CA LEU A 26 10.89 -8.63 5.04
C LEU A 26 10.28 -7.45 5.81
N ASP A 27 9.72 -7.69 6.98
CA ASP A 27 9.24 -6.66 7.91
C ASP A 27 10.32 -5.66 8.34
N SER A 28 11.59 -6.07 8.34
CA SER A 28 12.73 -5.22 8.70
C SER A 28 13.25 -4.31 7.57
N VAL A 29 12.78 -4.48 6.33
CA VAL A 29 13.21 -3.67 5.18
C VAL A 29 12.18 -2.58 4.86
N SER A 30 12.58 -1.58 4.07
CA SER A 30 11.66 -0.48 3.71
C SER A 30 10.40 -0.99 2.98
N THR A 31 9.26 -0.35 3.20
CA THR A 31 7.99 -0.71 2.53
C THR A 31 8.14 -0.73 1.00
N GLN A 32 8.94 0.18 0.43
CA GLN A 32 9.23 0.16 -1.00
C GLN A 32 9.87 -1.17 -1.44
N THR A 33 10.86 -1.66 -0.69
CA THR A 33 11.49 -2.96 -0.95
C THR A 33 10.49 -4.10 -0.76
N GLN A 34 9.69 -4.05 0.31
CA GLN A 34 8.63 -5.03 0.55
C GLN A 34 7.64 -5.12 -0.61
N LEU A 35 7.19 -3.98 -1.17
CA LEU A 35 6.27 -3.93 -2.30
C LEU A 35 6.90 -4.46 -3.60
N VAL A 36 8.19 -4.24 -3.81
CA VAL A 36 8.94 -4.83 -4.94
C VAL A 36 9.00 -6.35 -4.80
N CYS A 37 9.32 -6.86 -3.59
CA CYS A 37 9.29 -8.29 -3.29
C CYS A 37 7.89 -8.89 -3.49
N LEU A 38 6.85 -8.20 -3.03
CA LEU A 38 5.46 -8.63 -3.19
C LEU A 38 5.09 -8.83 -4.66
N ARG A 39 5.48 -7.89 -5.52
CA ARG A 39 5.24 -7.95 -6.97
C ARG A 39 6.01 -9.08 -7.65
N MET A 40 7.24 -9.38 -7.20
CA MET A 40 8.02 -10.51 -7.73
C MET A 40 7.48 -11.87 -7.29
N MET A 41 6.95 -11.97 -6.06
CA MET A 41 6.45 -13.23 -5.49
C MET A 41 5.00 -13.53 -5.85
N THR A 42 4.21 -12.52 -6.22
CA THR A 42 2.81 -12.66 -6.65
C THR A 42 2.61 -12.09 -8.07
N PRO A 43 3.21 -12.71 -9.11
CA PRO A 43 3.13 -12.19 -10.47
C PRO A 43 1.74 -12.33 -11.10
N ALA A 44 0.91 -13.24 -10.57
CA ALA A 44 -0.48 -13.41 -10.98
C ALA A 44 -1.37 -12.46 -10.17
N GLY A 45 -1.71 -11.31 -10.76
CA GLY A 45 -2.65 -10.35 -10.17
C GLY A 45 -2.24 -8.90 -10.40
N THR A 46 -3.23 -8.01 -10.39
CA THR A 46 -3.02 -6.57 -10.49
C THR A 46 -2.78 -5.91 -9.13
N LEU A 47 -3.21 -6.56 -8.05
CA LEU A 47 -3.17 -6.02 -6.69
C LEU A 47 -1.77 -5.57 -6.22
N PRO A 48 -0.67 -6.33 -6.43
CA PRO A 48 0.67 -5.88 -6.05
C PRO A 48 1.14 -4.62 -6.79
N ALA A 49 0.75 -4.47 -8.06
CA ALA A 49 1.05 -3.26 -8.83
C ALA A 49 0.22 -2.07 -8.32
N GLN A 50 -1.06 -2.28 -8.01
CA GLN A 50 -1.93 -1.24 -7.45
C GLN A 50 -1.47 -0.77 -6.08
N LEU A 51 -1.00 -1.66 -5.21
CA LEU A 51 -0.41 -1.29 -3.91
C LEU A 51 0.84 -0.42 -4.07
N HIS A 52 1.71 -0.75 -5.03
CA HIS A 52 2.90 0.05 -5.31
C HIS A 52 2.55 1.46 -5.84
N GLU A 53 1.61 1.53 -6.77
CA GLU A 53 1.07 2.80 -7.30
C GLU A 53 0.44 3.64 -6.18
N ALA A 54 -0.42 3.04 -5.34
CA ALA A 54 -1.09 3.70 -4.23
C ALA A 54 -0.09 4.23 -3.19
N TRP A 55 0.90 3.42 -2.78
CA TRP A 55 1.94 3.86 -1.84
C TRP A 55 2.74 5.04 -2.39
N GLY A 56 3.10 5.02 -3.68
CA GLY A 56 3.77 6.13 -4.33
C GLY A 56 2.92 7.41 -4.37
N ALA A 57 1.63 7.28 -4.70
CA ALA A 57 0.70 8.42 -4.75
C ALA A 57 0.44 9.02 -3.36
N LEU A 58 0.23 8.18 -2.35
CA LEU A 58 0.07 8.59 -0.95
C LEU A 58 1.33 9.28 -0.43
N SER A 59 2.51 8.74 -0.73
CA SER A 59 3.79 9.35 -0.35
C SER A 59 3.93 10.75 -0.94
N ARG A 60 3.64 10.93 -2.24
CA ARG A 60 3.63 12.26 -2.88
C ARG A 60 2.59 13.19 -2.24
N ALA A 61 1.37 12.73 -2.00
CA ALA A 61 0.31 13.52 -1.38
C ALA A 61 0.63 13.97 0.06
N CYS A 62 1.54 13.26 0.75
CA CYS A 62 2.06 13.65 2.06
C CYS A 62 3.13 14.74 1.96
N HIS A 63 3.85 14.83 0.85
CA HIS A 63 4.85 15.86 0.60
C HIS A 63 4.16 17.15 0.12
N HIS A 64 4.44 18.29 0.74
CA HIS A 64 3.82 19.55 0.36
C HIS A 64 4.51 20.14 -0.88
N HIS A 65 4.04 19.83 -2.08
CA HIS A 65 4.44 20.57 -3.27
C HIS A 65 3.48 21.75 -3.53
N PRO A 66 3.96 23.01 -3.60
CA PRO A 66 3.13 24.19 -3.82
C PRO A 66 2.31 24.18 -5.13
N TYR A 67 2.65 23.29 -6.06
CA TYR A 67 2.07 23.21 -7.40
C TYR A 67 1.34 21.88 -7.69
N GLU A 68 1.29 20.94 -6.73
CA GLU A 68 0.51 19.71 -6.90
C GLU A 68 -0.91 19.92 -6.37
N LEU A 69 -1.91 19.58 -7.18
CA LEU A 69 -3.30 19.54 -6.72
C LEU A 69 -3.40 18.56 -5.54
N ALA A 70 -4.18 18.95 -4.52
CA ALA A 70 -4.53 18.02 -3.46
C ALA A 70 -5.25 16.80 -4.07
N PRO A 71 -4.99 15.58 -3.57
CA PRO A 71 -5.67 14.39 -4.06
C PRO A 71 -7.18 14.56 -3.89
N THR A 72 -7.92 14.14 -4.91
CA THR A 72 -9.38 14.18 -4.91
C THR A 72 -9.95 13.14 -3.95
N ALA A 73 -11.19 13.34 -3.52
CA ALA A 73 -11.89 12.36 -2.70
C ALA A 73 -12.04 10.99 -3.40
N GLY A 74 -12.17 10.98 -4.74
CA GLY A 74 -12.25 9.75 -5.53
C GLY A 74 -10.95 8.96 -5.52
N GLU A 75 -9.81 9.63 -5.71
CA GLU A 75 -8.50 8.97 -5.63
C GLU A 75 -8.25 8.38 -4.24
N LEU A 76 -8.62 9.10 -3.17
CA LEU A 76 -8.52 8.60 -1.81
C LEU A 76 -9.40 7.35 -1.58
N ALA A 77 -10.64 7.36 -2.10
CA ALA A 77 -11.54 6.21 -1.99
C ALA A 77 -10.96 4.97 -2.70
N THR A 78 -10.45 5.13 -3.92
CA THR A 78 -9.80 4.04 -4.66
C THR A 78 -8.58 3.48 -3.91
N TRP A 79 -7.77 4.32 -3.26
CA TRP A 79 -6.63 3.82 -2.48
C TRP A 79 -7.07 3.09 -1.21
N ILE A 80 -8.15 3.52 -0.56
CA ILE A 80 -8.74 2.80 0.58
C ILE A 80 -9.19 1.40 0.15
N GLU A 81 -9.91 1.30 -0.97
CA GLU A 81 -10.38 0.01 -1.51
C GLU A 81 -9.22 -0.96 -1.76
N VAL A 82 -8.10 -0.49 -2.32
CA VAL A 82 -6.90 -1.31 -2.55
C VAL A 82 -6.30 -1.83 -1.23
N VAL A 83 -6.25 -0.99 -0.19
CA VAL A 83 -5.72 -1.38 1.13
C VAL A 83 -6.67 -2.36 1.82
N GLU A 84 -7.98 -2.15 1.72
CA GLU A 84 -8.99 -3.04 2.26
C GLU A 84 -8.98 -4.41 1.56
N GLU A 85 -8.87 -4.45 0.23
CA GLU A 85 -8.76 -5.69 -0.53
C GLU A 85 -7.53 -6.50 -0.11
N PHE A 86 -6.40 -5.82 0.13
CA PHE A 86 -5.17 -6.48 0.57
C PHE A 86 -5.20 -6.93 2.03
N GLY A 87 -5.78 -6.14 2.92
CA GLY A 87 -5.90 -6.43 4.35
C GLY A 87 -7.02 -7.43 4.67
N ALA A 88 -7.95 -7.68 3.73
CA ALA A 88 -8.99 -8.67 3.91
C ALA A 88 -8.37 -10.05 4.15
N PRO A 89 -8.79 -10.79 5.21
CA PRO A 89 -8.26 -12.11 5.48
C PRO A 89 -8.54 -12.99 4.26
N SER A 90 -7.48 -13.45 3.60
CA SER A 90 -7.59 -14.42 2.51
C SER A 90 -8.37 -15.62 3.05
N LYS A 91 -9.59 -15.85 2.56
CA LYS A 91 -10.35 -17.05 2.89
C LYS A 91 -9.48 -18.24 2.49
N SER A 92 -8.86 -18.88 3.48
CA SER A 92 -8.15 -20.13 3.30
C SER A 92 -9.16 -21.14 2.77
N SER A 93 -8.94 -21.61 1.54
CA SER A 93 -9.60 -22.79 0.99
C SER A 93 -8.55 -23.80 0.58
#